data_AF-A0A951H0A7-F1
#
_entry.id   AF-A0A951H0A7-F1
#
_cell.length_a   1.000
_cell.length_b   1.000
_cell.length_c   1.000
_cell.angle_alpha   90.00
_cell.angle_beta   90.00
_cell.angle_gamma   90.00
#
_symmetry.space_group_name_H-M   'P 1'
#
loop_
_entity.id
_entity.type
_entity.pdbx_description
1 polymer ?
#
loop_
_entity_poly.entity_id
_entity_poly.type
_entity_poly.pdbx_seq_one_letter_code
_entity_poly.pdbx_strand_id
1 'polypeptide(L)'
;MGRAAAGLTEADRAWFAGRARHWGDERWWRTQIDAAVADSDPVICNLRITLAHQELSLALERLTGPGSGANFHTWAVWGSKTAGRTIRREDLSFSPQAGALLGPLIGAGAALAMIRGKLGPRVGLPTVAAGTTAGLLGATVERLVCRAAGQIFGGNATVLEDIGHQTARFLCALSRPHGDREADRLEEFVSGLRPGPADRGGQELLRGAYRHYYAASREADRDRRDELMLYANLLAILHEHQRLEPYIDASVPRPVRGFVTRRLLGFTVGAEAMKVSADVPTRGPAPFPDTLATIELPELERLLDG
;
A
#
# COMPACT_ATOMS: atom_id res chain seq x y z
N MET A 1 -15.91 16.67 9.87
CA MET A 1 -14.67 17.36 9.44
C MET A 1 -14.76 18.89 9.59
N GLY A 2 -14.97 19.41 10.82
CA GLY A 2 -15.16 20.86 11.07
C GLY A 2 -13.88 21.73 11.09
N ARG A 3 -12.68 21.13 10.99
CA ARG A 3 -11.40 21.87 11.01
C ARG A 3 -10.38 21.47 9.93
N ALA A 4 -10.66 20.47 9.09
CA ALA A 4 -9.76 20.10 7.98
C ALA A 4 -9.89 21.02 6.76
N ALA A 5 -10.97 21.80 6.66
CA ALA A 5 -11.15 22.81 5.61
C ALA A 5 -10.36 24.12 5.89
N ALA A 6 -9.79 24.29 7.08
CA ALA A 6 -9.16 25.54 7.51
C ALA A 6 -7.68 25.70 7.10
N GLY A 7 -7.11 24.77 6.34
CA GLY A 7 -5.67 24.77 6.00
C GLY A 7 -5.34 24.45 4.54
N LEU A 8 -6.33 24.26 3.67
CA LEU A 8 -6.05 24.04 2.25
C LEU A 8 -5.68 25.36 1.59
N THR A 9 -4.60 25.38 0.82
CA THR A 9 -4.25 26.52 -0.01
C THR A 9 -5.28 26.70 -1.13
N GLU A 10 -5.29 27.86 -1.77
CA GLU A 10 -6.11 28.05 -2.98
C GLU A 10 -5.71 27.08 -4.10
N ALA A 11 -4.42 26.76 -4.20
CA ALA A 11 -3.90 25.77 -5.12
C ALA A 11 -4.45 24.36 -4.82
N ASP A 12 -4.51 23.95 -3.56
CA ASP A 12 -5.07 22.65 -3.18
C ASP A 12 -6.56 22.55 -3.52
N ARG A 13 -7.32 23.62 -3.29
CA ARG A 13 -8.73 23.69 -3.67
C ARG A 13 -8.92 23.62 -5.17
N ALA A 14 -8.11 24.35 -5.94
CA ALA A 14 -8.17 24.35 -7.40
C ALA A 14 -7.79 22.97 -7.98
N TRP A 15 -6.75 22.33 -7.43
CA TRP A 15 -6.35 20.97 -7.79
C TRP A 15 -7.48 19.98 -7.50
N PHE A 16 -8.06 20.03 -6.30
CA PHE A 16 -9.16 19.16 -5.91
C PHE A 16 -10.37 19.32 -6.83
N ALA A 17 -10.85 20.56 -7.01
CA ALA A 17 -11.97 20.85 -7.90
C ALA A 17 -11.68 20.38 -9.35
N GLY A 18 -10.42 20.52 -9.76
CA GLY A 18 -9.96 20.11 -11.08
C GLY A 18 -9.96 18.60 -11.31
N ARG A 19 -9.64 17.81 -10.28
CA ARG A 19 -9.67 16.34 -10.34
C ARG A 19 -11.09 15.82 -10.13
N ALA A 20 -11.82 16.37 -9.16
CA ALA A 20 -13.12 15.87 -8.72
C ALA A 20 -14.20 15.89 -9.81
N ARG A 21 -14.09 16.78 -10.80
CA ARG A 21 -14.99 16.79 -11.97
C ARG A 21 -14.93 15.51 -12.80
N HIS A 22 -13.84 14.74 -12.70
CA HIS A 22 -13.62 13.51 -13.46
C HIS A 22 -13.93 12.24 -12.68
N TRP A 23 -14.26 12.32 -11.39
CA TRP A 23 -14.45 11.12 -10.57
C TRP A 23 -15.65 10.26 -10.97
N GLY A 24 -16.58 10.81 -11.74
CA GLY A 24 -17.67 10.08 -12.39
C GLY A 24 -17.33 9.52 -13.79
N ASP A 25 -16.10 9.69 -14.27
CA ASP A 25 -15.64 9.20 -15.58
C ASP A 25 -14.73 7.95 -15.41
N GLU A 26 -15.28 6.79 -15.77
CA GLU A 26 -14.58 5.51 -15.70
C GLU A 26 -13.37 5.45 -16.63
N ARG A 27 -13.43 6.10 -17.80
CA ARG A 27 -12.30 6.13 -18.75
C ARG A 27 -11.15 6.94 -18.17
N TRP A 28 -11.47 8.03 -17.49
CA TRP A 28 -10.47 8.84 -16.81
C TRP A 28 -9.76 8.02 -15.72
N TRP A 29 -10.51 7.34 -14.85
CA TRP A 29 -9.95 6.49 -13.81
C TRP A 29 -9.05 5.39 -14.37
N ARG A 30 -9.53 4.66 -15.39
CA ARG A 30 -8.73 3.63 -16.07
C ARG A 30 -7.40 4.20 -16.58
N THR A 31 -7.45 5.36 -17.24
CA THR A 31 -6.23 6.03 -17.73
C THR A 31 -5.26 6.39 -16.61
N GLN A 32 -5.76 6.88 -15.46
CA GLN A 32 -4.92 7.21 -14.31
C GLN A 32 -4.30 5.97 -13.68
N ILE A 33 -5.06 4.89 -13.52
CA ILE A 33 -4.58 3.64 -12.92
C ILE A 33 -3.57 2.97 -13.86
N ASP A 34 -3.88 2.85 -15.15
CA ASP A 34 -2.96 2.30 -16.16
C ASP A 34 -1.64 3.08 -16.18
N ALA A 35 -1.70 4.42 -16.15
CA ALA A 35 -0.51 5.27 -16.13
C ALA A 35 0.28 5.17 -14.80
N ALA A 36 -0.36 4.79 -13.70
CA ALA A 36 0.29 4.60 -12.41
C ALA A 36 1.14 3.33 -12.36
N VAL A 37 0.77 2.31 -13.15
CA VAL A 37 1.46 1.00 -13.17
C VAL A 37 2.39 0.81 -14.37
N ALA A 38 2.25 1.63 -15.42
CA ALA A 38 2.96 1.44 -16.70
C ALA A 38 4.35 2.10 -16.82
N ASP A 39 4.80 2.92 -15.87
CA ASP A 39 6.13 3.56 -15.96
C ASP A 39 7.27 2.56 -15.71
N SER A 40 8.45 2.87 -16.25
CA SER A 40 9.66 2.05 -16.05
C SER A 40 10.33 2.29 -14.70
N ASP A 41 10.10 3.46 -14.08
CA ASP A 41 10.65 3.78 -12.77
C ASP A 41 9.67 3.37 -11.64
N PRO A 42 10.00 2.36 -10.82
CA PRO A 42 9.13 1.90 -9.73
C PRO A 42 8.90 2.97 -8.65
N VAL A 43 9.81 3.94 -8.49
CA VAL A 43 9.62 5.07 -7.56
C VAL A 43 8.49 5.97 -8.04
N ILE A 44 8.50 6.30 -9.33
CA ILE A 44 7.46 7.13 -9.96
C ILE A 44 6.13 6.38 -10.00
N CYS A 45 6.13 5.10 -10.38
CA CYS A 45 4.92 4.27 -10.33
C CYS A 45 4.33 4.23 -8.91
N ASN A 46 5.13 3.95 -7.88
CA ASN A 46 4.61 3.91 -6.52
C ASN A 46 4.05 5.26 -6.05
N LEU A 47 4.70 6.38 -6.43
CA LEU A 47 4.15 7.71 -6.13
C LEU A 47 2.78 7.91 -6.80
N ARG A 48 2.63 7.53 -8.07
CA ARG A 48 1.35 7.61 -8.78
C ARG A 48 0.29 6.69 -8.14
N ILE A 49 0.68 5.49 -7.72
CA ILE A 49 -0.21 4.58 -6.96
C ILE A 49 -0.66 5.23 -5.65
N THR A 50 0.26 5.81 -4.88
CA THR A 50 -0.06 6.52 -3.63
C THR A 50 -1.07 7.66 -3.89
N LEU A 51 -0.85 8.46 -4.94
CA LEU A 51 -1.75 9.56 -5.31
C LEU A 51 -3.11 9.06 -5.79
N ALA A 52 -3.15 7.96 -6.56
CA ALA A 52 -4.41 7.34 -6.98
C ALA A 52 -5.24 6.86 -5.79
N HIS A 53 -4.61 6.21 -4.79
CA HIS A 53 -5.29 5.86 -3.55
C HIS A 53 -5.78 7.11 -2.80
N GLN A 54 -4.99 8.17 -2.72
CA GLN A 54 -5.43 9.42 -2.10
C GLN A 54 -6.69 9.97 -2.77
N GLU A 55 -6.75 9.97 -4.10
CA GLU A 55 -7.90 10.47 -4.83
C GLU A 55 -9.13 9.57 -4.72
N LEU A 56 -8.95 8.25 -4.79
CA LEU A 56 -10.03 7.28 -4.55
C LEU A 56 -10.57 7.42 -3.12
N SER A 57 -9.70 7.68 -2.14
CA SER A 57 -10.10 7.92 -0.76
C SER A 57 -10.98 9.15 -0.63
N LEU A 58 -10.60 10.26 -1.27
CA LEU A 58 -11.39 11.50 -1.27
C LEU A 58 -12.71 11.36 -2.03
N ALA A 59 -12.70 10.63 -3.15
CA ALA A 59 -13.89 10.38 -3.93
C ALA A 59 -14.90 9.51 -3.17
N LEU A 60 -14.40 8.48 -2.46
CA LEU A 60 -15.22 7.63 -1.60
C LEU A 60 -15.75 8.40 -0.39
N GLU A 61 -14.96 9.26 0.25
CA GLU A 61 -15.46 10.15 1.31
C GLU A 61 -16.58 11.07 0.81
N ARG A 62 -16.46 11.60 -0.41
CA ARG A 62 -17.52 12.44 -1.00
C ARG A 62 -18.84 11.69 -1.16
N LEU A 63 -18.77 10.38 -1.40
CA LEU A 63 -19.95 9.52 -1.47
C LEU A 63 -20.48 9.18 -0.07
N THR A 64 -19.62 8.73 0.85
CA THR A 64 -20.02 8.25 2.19
C THR A 64 -20.35 9.39 3.16
N GLY A 65 -20.01 10.61 2.81
CA GLY A 65 -20.38 11.83 3.51
C GLY A 65 -19.28 12.32 4.47
N PRO A 66 -19.26 13.64 4.77
CA PRO A 66 -18.26 14.21 5.66
C PRO A 66 -18.32 13.58 7.06
N GLY A 67 -17.20 13.06 7.53
CA GLY A 67 -17.12 12.46 8.87
C GLY A 67 -17.43 10.97 8.93
N SER A 68 -17.50 10.26 7.80
CA SER A 68 -17.54 8.79 7.73
C SER A 68 -16.21 8.10 8.10
N GLY A 69 -15.27 8.81 8.73
CA GLY A 69 -13.96 8.27 9.08
C GLY A 69 -13.05 7.93 7.88
N ALA A 70 -12.00 7.18 8.17
CA ALA A 70 -11.07 6.67 7.15
C ALA A 70 -11.71 5.52 6.37
N ASN A 71 -11.44 5.46 5.07
CA ASN A 71 -11.83 4.34 4.22
C ASN A 71 -10.61 3.48 3.84
N PHE A 72 -10.85 2.35 3.16
CA PHE A 72 -9.80 1.45 2.71
C PHE A 72 -8.65 2.19 2.00
N HIS A 73 -8.99 3.11 1.09
CA HIS A 73 -7.99 3.85 0.33
C HIS A 73 -7.17 4.80 1.21
N THR A 74 -7.72 5.31 2.32
CA THR A 74 -6.95 6.06 3.32
C THR A 74 -5.83 5.21 3.91
N TRP A 75 -6.12 3.95 4.25
CA TRP A 75 -5.14 3.00 4.76
C TRP A 75 -4.16 2.56 3.68
N ALA A 76 -4.63 2.37 2.44
CA ALA A 76 -3.78 2.05 1.31
C ALA A 76 -2.77 3.17 0.96
N VAL A 77 -3.11 4.46 1.20
CA VAL A 77 -2.11 5.55 1.11
C VAL A 77 -0.97 5.34 2.09
N TRP A 78 -1.28 4.95 3.34
CA TRP A 78 -0.26 4.64 4.33
C TRP A 78 0.58 3.42 3.92
N GLY A 79 -0.08 2.32 3.51
CA GLY A 79 0.60 1.12 3.02
C GLY A 79 1.53 1.41 1.83
N SER A 80 1.05 2.21 0.87
CA SER A 80 1.80 2.60 -0.32
C SER A 80 2.99 3.52 0.00
N LYS A 81 2.89 4.41 1.01
CA LYS A 81 4.02 5.20 1.49
C LYS A 81 5.10 4.31 2.13
N THR A 82 4.69 3.34 2.93
CA THR A 82 5.59 2.37 3.56
C THR A 82 6.32 1.55 2.50
N ALA A 83 5.59 0.98 1.53
CA ALA A 83 6.17 0.31 0.38
C ALA A 83 7.14 1.21 -0.41
N GLY A 84 6.80 2.49 -0.57
CA GLY A 84 7.64 3.48 -1.23
C GLY A 84 9.00 3.67 -0.57
N ARG A 85 9.09 3.62 0.76
CA ARG A 85 10.38 3.67 1.49
C ARG A 85 11.27 2.50 1.11
N THR A 86 10.71 1.31 1.02
CA THR A 86 11.44 0.10 0.63
C THR A 86 11.85 0.14 -0.85
N ILE A 87 10.98 0.62 -1.74
CA ILE A 87 11.30 0.82 -3.17
C ILE A 87 12.45 1.82 -3.35
N ARG A 88 12.45 2.92 -2.59
CA ARG A 88 13.54 3.92 -2.55
C ARG A 88 14.74 3.48 -1.72
N ARG A 89 14.66 2.33 -1.05
CA ARG A 89 15.71 1.73 -0.20
C ARG A 89 16.10 2.56 1.01
N GLU A 90 15.18 3.37 1.51
CA GLU A 90 15.37 4.24 2.67
C GLU A 90 15.50 3.44 3.99
N ASP A 91 15.06 2.17 3.98
CA ASP A 91 15.09 1.29 5.16
C ASP A 91 16.45 0.57 5.33
N LEU A 92 17.37 0.71 4.37
CA LEU A 92 18.69 0.08 4.43
C LEU A 92 19.72 0.98 5.11
N SER A 93 20.19 0.58 6.29
CA SER A 93 21.27 1.30 7.00
C SER A 93 22.67 1.18 6.34
N PHE A 94 22.79 0.41 5.26
CA PHE A 94 24.03 0.23 4.50
C PHE A 94 23.70 0.07 3.01
N SER A 95 24.58 0.55 2.12
CA SER A 95 24.40 0.43 0.66
C SER A 95 24.98 -0.90 0.14
N PRO A 96 24.15 -1.87 -0.26
CA PRO A 96 24.64 -3.14 -0.82
C PRO A 96 25.38 -2.91 -2.16
N GLN A 97 24.94 -1.90 -2.91
CA GLN A 97 25.56 -1.43 -4.15
C GLN A 97 27.01 -0.97 -3.92
N ALA A 98 27.27 -0.23 -2.84
CA ALA A 98 28.62 0.20 -2.50
C ALA A 98 29.54 -1.00 -2.24
N GLY A 99 29.07 -2.03 -1.53
CA GLY A 99 29.84 -3.26 -1.34
C GLY A 99 30.10 -4.03 -2.64
N ALA A 100 29.07 -4.14 -3.50
CA ALA A 100 29.16 -4.79 -4.81
C ALA A 100 30.15 -4.09 -5.75
N LEU A 101 30.22 -2.76 -5.71
CA LEU A 101 31.05 -1.95 -6.59
C LEU A 101 32.47 -1.75 -6.05
N LEU A 102 32.61 -1.44 -4.75
CA LEU A 102 33.90 -1.13 -4.14
C LEU A 102 34.69 -2.38 -3.72
N GLY A 103 34.01 -3.47 -3.32
CA GLY A 103 34.67 -4.71 -2.90
C GLY A 103 35.63 -5.27 -3.95
N PRO A 104 35.19 -5.47 -5.21
CA PRO A 104 36.06 -5.94 -6.30
C PRO A 104 37.20 -4.98 -6.62
N LEU A 105 36.96 -3.66 -6.55
CA LEU A 105 37.99 -2.64 -6.79
C LEU A 105 39.08 -2.66 -5.72
N ILE A 106 38.69 -2.79 -4.44
CA ILE A 106 39.62 -2.92 -3.31
C ILE A 106 40.42 -4.23 -3.45
N GLY A 107 39.75 -5.33 -3.79
CA GLY A 107 40.41 -6.62 -4.00
C GLY A 107 41.42 -6.57 -5.16
N ALA A 108 41.03 -6.01 -6.31
CA ALA A 108 41.89 -5.86 -7.47
C ALA A 108 43.09 -4.93 -7.20
N GLY A 109 42.87 -3.81 -6.50
CA GLY A 109 43.92 -2.88 -6.10
C GLY A 109 44.96 -3.53 -5.19
N ALA A 110 44.53 -4.33 -4.21
CA ALA A 110 45.43 -5.08 -3.34
C ALA A 110 46.22 -6.16 -4.09
N ALA A 111 45.59 -6.87 -5.03
CA ALA A 111 46.27 -7.84 -5.89
C ALA A 111 47.35 -7.16 -6.76
N LEU A 112 47.04 -6.03 -7.39
CA LEU A 112 47.99 -5.27 -8.19
C LEU A 112 49.15 -4.72 -7.34
N ALA A 113 48.88 -4.24 -6.13
CA ALA A 113 49.91 -3.78 -5.21
C ALA A 113 50.85 -4.91 -4.75
N MET A 114 50.33 -6.13 -4.57
CA MET A 114 51.15 -7.31 -4.31
C MET A 114 52.03 -7.69 -5.50
N ILE A 115 51.49 -7.70 -6.73
CA ILE A 115 52.26 -7.99 -7.95
C ILE A 115 53.41 -6.99 -8.13
N ARG A 116 53.18 -5.72 -7.77
CA ARG A 116 54.20 -4.65 -7.86
C ARG A 116 55.13 -4.58 -6.65
N GLY A 117 55.04 -5.52 -5.70
CA GLY A 117 55.88 -5.57 -4.50
C GLY A 117 55.64 -4.44 -3.50
N LYS A 118 54.55 -3.65 -3.66
CA LYS A 118 54.20 -2.53 -2.77
C LYS A 118 53.39 -2.97 -1.55
N LEU A 119 52.87 -4.20 -1.54
CA LEU A 119 52.10 -4.76 -0.44
C LEU A 119 52.55 -6.19 -0.15
N GLY A 120 52.84 -6.48 1.13
CA GLY A 120 53.24 -7.82 1.56
C GLY A 120 52.07 -8.82 1.57
N PRO A 121 52.33 -10.12 1.33
CA PRO A 121 51.28 -11.13 1.21
C PRO A 121 50.44 -11.31 2.49
N ARG A 122 51.03 -11.06 3.68
CA ARG A 122 50.32 -11.11 4.97
C ARG A 122 49.16 -10.10 5.08
N VAL A 123 49.24 -9.00 4.34
CA VAL A 123 48.19 -7.96 4.31
C VAL A 123 47.39 -8.07 3.02
N GLY A 124 48.05 -8.25 1.88
CA GLY A 124 47.38 -8.26 0.58
C GLY A 124 46.46 -9.46 0.34
N LEU A 125 46.81 -10.68 0.75
CA LEU A 125 45.91 -11.84 0.58
C LEU A 125 44.60 -11.68 1.37
N PRO A 126 44.62 -11.32 2.67
CA PRO A 126 43.41 -11.01 3.41
C PRO A 126 42.59 -9.88 2.78
N THR A 127 43.22 -8.81 2.27
CA THR A 127 42.50 -7.70 1.61
C THR A 127 41.85 -8.14 0.29
N VAL A 128 42.52 -8.97 -0.51
CA VAL A 128 41.93 -9.55 -1.73
C VAL A 128 40.72 -10.44 -1.39
N ALA A 129 40.88 -11.33 -0.41
CA ALA A 129 39.82 -12.22 0.04
C ALA A 129 38.62 -11.44 0.61
N ALA A 130 38.88 -10.43 1.44
CA ALA A 130 37.86 -9.56 2.01
C ALA A 130 37.13 -8.75 0.93
N GLY A 131 37.85 -8.14 -0.01
CA GLY A 131 37.26 -7.38 -1.11
C GLY A 131 36.38 -8.24 -2.02
N THR A 132 36.85 -9.44 -2.37
CA THR A 132 36.09 -10.39 -3.20
C THR A 132 34.83 -10.89 -2.49
N THR A 133 34.96 -11.24 -1.20
CA THR A 133 33.84 -11.70 -0.37
C THR A 133 32.81 -10.59 -0.18
N ALA A 134 33.25 -9.36 0.10
CA ALA A 134 32.39 -8.18 0.22
C ALA A 134 31.66 -7.87 -1.10
N GLY A 135 32.34 -8.00 -2.24
CA GLY A 135 31.74 -7.83 -3.57
C GLY A 135 30.64 -8.86 -3.85
N LEU A 136 30.92 -10.14 -3.59
CA LEU A 136 29.96 -11.23 -3.82
C LEU A 136 28.74 -11.13 -2.90
N LEU A 137 28.97 -10.86 -1.60
CA LEU A 137 27.88 -10.64 -0.63
C LEU A 137 27.07 -9.41 -1.00
N GLY A 138 27.72 -8.28 -1.34
CA GLY A 138 27.07 -7.06 -1.78
C GLY A 138 26.16 -7.29 -2.99
N ALA A 139 26.66 -7.96 -4.04
CA ALA A 139 25.89 -8.26 -5.25
C ALA A 139 24.73 -9.27 -5.00
N THR A 140 24.87 -10.14 -4.01
CA THR A 140 23.81 -11.09 -3.63
C THR A 140 22.71 -10.40 -2.84
N VAL A 141 23.09 -9.56 -1.86
CA VAL A 141 22.14 -8.75 -1.09
C VAL A 141 21.41 -7.77 -2.02
N GLU A 142 22.13 -7.11 -2.94
CA GLU A 142 21.53 -6.21 -3.93
C GLU A 142 20.44 -6.90 -4.76
N ARG A 143 20.71 -8.12 -5.25
CA ARG A 143 19.72 -8.89 -6.01
C ARG A 143 18.49 -9.24 -5.18
N LEU A 144 18.66 -9.58 -3.90
CA LEU A 144 17.56 -9.86 -2.98
C LEU A 144 16.72 -8.61 -2.69
N VAL A 145 17.38 -7.46 -2.47
CA VAL A 145 16.71 -6.16 -2.28
C VAL A 145 15.91 -5.79 -3.52
N CYS A 146 16.50 -5.87 -4.71
CA CYS A 146 15.79 -5.61 -5.98
C CYS A 146 14.58 -6.53 -6.15
N ARG A 147 14.72 -7.82 -5.83
CA ARG A 147 13.61 -8.78 -5.91
C ARG A 147 12.50 -8.43 -4.93
N ALA A 148 12.83 -8.14 -3.67
CA ALA A 148 11.85 -7.75 -2.65
C ALA A 148 11.13 -6.45 -3.04
N ALA A 149 11.86 -5.43 -3.49
CA ALA A 149 11.28 -4.17 -3.98
C ALA A 149 10.34 -4.40 -5.17
N GLY A 150 10.71 -5.28 -6.12
CA GLY A 150 9.86 -5.66 -7.24
C GLY A 150 8.58 -6.40 -6.83
N GLN A 151 8.64 -7.29 -5.83
CA GLN A 151 7.46 -7.97 -5.31
C GLN A 151 6.53 -7.03 -4.53
N ILE A 152 7.09 -6.13 -3.71
CA ILE A 152 6.33 -5.09 -2.99
C ILE A 152 5.64 -4.15 -3.96
N PHE A 153 6.35 -3.71 -5.00
CA PHE A 153 5.77 -2.93 -6.08
C PHE A 153 4.63 -3.69 -6.78
N GLY A 154 4.86 -4.96 -7.15
CA GLY A 154 3.84 -5.80 -7.79
C GLY A 154 2.60 -6.01 -6.91
N GLY A 155 2.78 -6.14 -5.59
CA GLY A 155 1.69 -6.18 -4.62
C GLY A 155 0.87 -4.89 -4.64
N ASN A 156 1.52 -3.73 -4.48
CA ASN A 156 0.84 -2.43 -4.53
C ASN A 156 0.10 -2.17 -5.85
N ALA A 157 0.72 -2.51 -6.98
CA ALA A 157 0.09 -2.42 -8.29
C ALA A 157 -1.16 -3.32 -8.36
N THR A 158 -1.08 -4.56 -7.88
CA THR A 158 -2.22 -5.50 -7.83
C THR A 158 -3.38 -4.95 -7.01
N VAL A 159 -3.12 -4.32 -5.86
CA VAL A 159 -4.17 -3.71 -5.02
C VAL A 159 -4.89 -2.59 -5.77
N LEU A 160 -4.14 -1.70 -6.43
CA LEU A 160 -4.73 -0.61 -7.21
C LEU A 160 -5.48 -1.15 -8.44
N GLU A 161 -4.91 -2.12 -9.15
CA GLU A 161 -5.52 -2.73 -10.32
C GLU A 161 -6.80 -3.51 -10.00
N ASP A 162 -6.89 -4.15 -8.84
CA ASP A 162 -8.07 -4.90 -8.42
C ASP A 162 -9.06 -4.01 -7.66
N ILE A 163 -8.73 -3.62 -6.43
CA ILE A 163 -9.63 -2.84 -5.56
C ILE A 163 -9.79 -1.42 -6.09
N GLY A 164 -8.71 -0.77 -6.54
CA GLY A 164 -8.79 0.59 -7.07
C GLY A 164 -9.69 0.74 -8.30
N HIS A 165 -9.61 -0.18 -9.26
CA HIS A 165 -10.53 -0.22 -10.39
C HIS A 165 -11.98 -0.46 -9.97
N GLN A 166 -12.23 -1.38 -9.02
CA GLN A 166 -13.59 -1.62 -8.56
C GLN A 166 -14.16 -0.42 -7.81
N THR A 167 -13.35 0.29 -7.02
CA THR A 167 -13.79 1.51 -6.34
C THR A 167 -14.08 2.62 -7.34
N ALA A 168 -13.27 2.77 -8.38
CA ALA A 168 -13.55 3.72 -9.47
C ALA A 168 -14.89 3.41 -10.17
N ARG A 169 -15.13 2.15 -10.52
CA ARG A 169 -16.41 1.69 -11.12
C ARG A 169 -17.60 1.96 -10.21
N PHE A 170 -17.47 1.65 -8.92
CA PHE A 170 -18.47 1.91 -7.90
C PHE A 170 -18.82 3.41 -7.81
N LEU A 171 -17.80 4.26 -7.72
CA LEU A 171 -17.96 5.72 -7.69
C LEU A 171 -18.64 6.25 -8.95
N CYS A 172 -18.27 5.74 -10.13
CA CYS A 172 -18.90 6.14 -11.39
C CYS A 172 -20.37 5.70 -11.47
N ALA A 173 -20.70 4.51 -10.97
CA ALA A 173 -22.08 4.02 -10.93
C ALA A 173 -22.98 4.91 -10.05
N LEU A 174 -22.45 5.41 -8.92
CA LEU A 174 -23.17 6.21 -7.95
C LEU A 174 -23.04 7.74 -8.14
N SER A 175 -22.12 8.20 -9.00
CA SER A 175 -21.99 9.63 -9.33
C SER A 175 -23.10 10.15 -10.26
N ARG A 176 -23.91 9.27 -10.84
CA ARG A 176 -25.06 9.65 -11.67
C ARG A 176 -26.16 10.29 -10.82
N PRO A 177 -26.98 11.21 -11.37
CA PRO A 177 -28.05 11.85 -10.61
C PRO A 177 -28.89 10.85 -9.80
N HIS A 178 -29.13 11.22 -8.54
CA HIS A 178 -29.89 10.43 -7.59
C HIS A 178 -31.34 10.30 -8.09
N GLY A 179 -31.88 9.09 -7.97
CA GLY A 179 -33.25 8.76 -8.38
C GLY A 179 -33.53 7.27 -8.15
N ASP A 180 -34.74 6.83 -8.49
CA ASP A 180 -35.28 5.52 -8.11
C ASP A 180 -34.45 4.30 -8.58
N ARG A 181 -33.50 4.51 -9.50
CA ARG A 181 -32.66 3.46 -10.09
C ARG A 181 -31.31 3.25 -9.41
N GLU A 182 -31.04 3.94 -8.31
CA GLU A 182 -29.70 3.87 -7.72
C GLU A 182 -29.39 2.52 -7.07
N ALA A 183 -30.37 1.93 -6.39
CA ALA A 183 -30.25 0.57 -5.88
C ALA A 183 -30.02 -0.45 -7.01
N ASP A 184 -30.69 -0.28 -8.16
CA ASP A 184 -30.46 -1.11 -9.34
C ASP A 184 -29.01 -0.98 -9.85
N ARG A 185 -28.46 0.24 -9.87
CA ARG A 185 -27.07 0.49 -10.29
C ARG A 185 -26.06 -0.15 -9.34
N LEU A 186 -26.33 -0.13 -8.03
CA LEU A 186 -25.52 -0.84 -7.05
C LEU A 186 -25.51 -2.34 -7.35
N GLU A 187 -26.68 -2.96 -7.53
CA GLU A 187 -26.77 -4.39 -7.79
C GLU A 187 -26.18 -4.77 -9.15
N GLU A 188 -26.33 -3.94 -10.17
CA GLU A 188 -25.63 -4.10 -11.46
C GLU A 188 -24.11 -4.11 -11.26
N PHE A 189 -23.57 -3.14 -10.52
CA PHE A 189 -22.15 -3.08 -10.18
C PHE A 189 -21.68 -4.32 -9.41
N VAL A 190 -22.40 -4.70 -8.34
CA VAL A 190 -22.06 -5.84 -7.48
C VAL A 190 -22.13 -7.16 -8.27
N SER A 191 -23.14 -7.32 -9.12
CA SER A 191 -23.28 -8.49 -10.00
C SER A 191 -22.13 -8.62 -11.00
N GLY A 192 -21.53 -7.49 -11.40
CA GLY A 192 -20.37 -7.42 -12.28
C GLY A 192 -19.03 -7.72 -11.60
N LEU A 193 -18.99 -7.95 -10.28
CA LEU A 193 -17.80 -8.43 -9.58
C LEU A 193 -17.63 -9.94 -9.76
N ARG A 194 -16.39 -10.42 -9.89
CA ARG A 194 -16.10 -11.84 -10.13
C ARG A 194 -16.55 -12.68 -8.92
N PRO A 195 -17.33 -13.75 -9.10
CA PRO A 195 -17.74 -14.59 -7.97
C PRO A 195 -16.57 -15.42 -7.42
N GLY A 196 -16.66 -15.80 -6.14
CA GLY A 196 -15.71 -16.71 -5.48
C GLY A 196 -14.66 -16.01 -4.59
N PRO A 197 -13.74 -16.80 -4.00
CA PRO A 197 -12.75 -16.30 -3.04
C PRO A 197 -11.59 -15.56 -3.73
N ALA A 198 -10.94 -14.65 -3.01
CA ALA A 198 -9.98 -13.71 -3.59
C ALA A 198 -8.63 -14.37 -3.97
N ASP A 199 -8.23 -15.41 -3.25
CA ASP A 199 -7.06 -16.26 -3.54
C ASP A 199 -7.15 -16.92 -4.95
N ARG A 200 -8.37 -17.22 -5.40
CA ARG A 200 -8.68 -17.74 -6.76
C ARG A 200 -9.11 -16.67 -7.74
N GLY A 201 -8.99 -15.40 -7.36
CA GLY A 201 -9.33 -14.24 -8.20
C GLY A 201 -10.81 -13.86 -8.23
N GLY A 202 -11.65 -14.45 -7.37
CA GLY A 202 -12.98 -13.93 -7.09
C GLY A 202 -12.94 -12.64 -6.26
N GLN A 203 -14.10 -12.03 -6.06
CA GLN A 203 -14.27 -10.70 -5.44
C GLN A 203 -15.47 -10.69 -4.48
N GLU A 204 -15.81 -11.83 -3.88
CA GLU A 204 -16.98 -11.94 -2.99
C GLU A 204 -16.89 -11.00 -1.77
N LEU A 205 -15.70 -10.88 -1.17
CA LEU A 205 -15.46 -9.94 -0.07
C LEU A 205 -15.67 -8.49 -0.51
N LEU A 206 -15.29 -8.12 -1.73
CA LEU A 206 -15.55 -6.79 -2.27
C LEU A 206 -17.03 -6.53 -2.50
N ARG A 207 -17.82 -7.54 -2.89
CA ARG A 207 -19.29 -7.40 -2.97
C ARG A 207 -19.87 -6.96 -1.62
N GLY A 208 -19.42 -7.61 -0.54
CA GLY A 208 -19.74 -7.21 0.82
C GLY A 208 -19.28 -5.78 1.12
N ALA A 209 -18.00 -5.47 0.87
CA ALA A 209 -17.44 -4.16 1.16
C ALA A 209 -18.23 -3.01 0.50
N TYR A 210 -18.53 -3.10 -0.80
CA TYR A 210 -19.23 -2.03 -1.52
C TYR A 210 -20.70 -1.89 -1.12
N ARG A 211 -21.38 -2.99 -0.76
CA ARG A 211 -22.74 -2.90 -0.17
C ARG A 211 -22.72 -2.15 1.16
N HIS A 212 -21.70 -2.37 1.99
CA HIS A 212 -21.58 -1.68 3.28
C HIS A 212 -21.14 -0.22 3.12
N TYR A 213 -20.26 0.11 2.17
CA TYR A 213 -20.00 1.51 1.83
C TYR A 213 -21.24 2.24 1.33
N TYR A 214 -22.05 1.57 0.49
CA TYR A 214 -23.32 2.14 0.05
C TYR A 214 -24.28 2.34 1.22
N ALA A 215 -24.46 1.34 2.10
CA ALA A 215 -25.29 1.46 3.29
C ALA A 215 -24.82 2.61 4.20
N ALA A 216 -23.51 2.71 4.46
CA ALA A 216 -22.92 3.81 5.23
C ALA A 216 -23.22 5.18 4.62
N SER A 217 -23.23 5.30 3.28
CA SER A 217 -23.57 6.56 2.60
C SER A 217 -25.03 7.01 2.77
N ARG A 218 -25.91 6.11 3.23
CA ARG A 218 -27.33 6.37 3.49
C ARG A 218 -27.68 6.41 4.97
N GLU A 219 -26.71 6.05 5.81
CA GLU A 219 -26.94 5.94 7.24
C GLU A 219 -26.88 7.32 7.90
N ALA A 220 -27.93 7.63 8.64
CA ALA A 220 -28.06 8.87 9.39
C ALA A 220 -27.41 8.75 10.77
N ASP A 221 -27.52 7.56 11.39
CA ASP A 221 -26.90 7.27 12.67
C ASP A 221 -25.37 7.22 12.53
N ARG A 222 -24.67 7.95 13.39
CA ARG A 222 -23.21 8.04 13.33
C ARG A 222 -22.52 6.76 13.75
N ASP A 223 -23.04 6.09 14.78
CA ASP A 223 -22.45 4.88 15.34
C ASP A 223 -22.62 3.75 14.33
N ARG A 224 -23.85 3.61 13.82
CA ARG A 224 -24.13 2.64 12.77
C ARG A 224 -23.31 2.89 11.50
N ARG A 225 -23.18 4.14 11.07
CA ARG A 225 -22.36 4.48 9.89
C ARG A 225 -20.90 4.09 10.10
N ASP A 226 -20.33 4.39 11.25
CA ASP A 226 -18.91 4.12 11.52
C ASP A 226 -18.65 2.60 11.62
N GLU A 227 -19.58 1.82 12.16
CA GLU A 227 -19.53 0.35 12.12
C GLU A 227 -19.61 -0.20 10.68
N LEU A 228 -20.54 0.30 9.87
CA LEU A 228 -20.67 -0.08 8.45
C LEU A 228 -19.38 0.24 7.68
N MET A 229 -18.79 1.42 7.93
CA MET A 229 -17.52 1.83 7.33
C MET A 229 -16.36 0.92 7.77
N LEU A 230 -16.25 0.61 9.06
CA LEU A 230 -15.24 -0.28 9.59
C LEU A 230 -15.36 -1.68 8.96
N TYR A 231 -16.57 -2.24 8.95
CA TYR A 231 -16.81 -3.56 8.38
C TYR A 231 -16.50 -3.60 6.88
N ALA A 232 -16.92 -2.58 6.12
CA ALA A 232 -16.57 -2.44 4.71
C ALA A 232 -15.05 -2.42 4.49
N ASN A 233 -14.33 -1.64 5.30
CA ASN A 233 -12.87 -1.56 5.22
C ASN A 233 -12.20 -2.91 5.55
N LEU A 234 -12.67 -3.63 6.58
CA LEU A 234 -12.13 -4.93 6.98
C LEU A 234 -12.34 -5.99 5.91
N LEU A 235 -13.51 -6.00 5.25
CA LEU A 235 -13.75 -6.89 4.11
C LEU A 235 -12.81 -6.60 2.94
N ALA A 236 -12.56 -5.31 2.64
CA ALA A 236 -11.60 -4.91 1.62
C ALA A 236 -10.15 -5.28 1.99
N ILE A 237 -9.76 -5.13 3.26
CA ILE A 237 -8.45 -5.60 3.77
C ILE A 237 -8.33 -7.13 3.64
N LEU A 238 -9.36 -7.88 4.03
CA LEU A 238 -9.31 -9.34 3.95
C LEU A 238 -9.17 -9.80 2.50
N HIS A 239 -9.88 -9.12 1.58
CA HIS A 239 -9.72 -9.33 0.14
C HIS A 239 -8.30 -9.05 -0.32
N GLU A 240 -7.74 -7.90 0.05
CA GLU A 240 -6.34 -7.54 -0.24
C GLU A 240 -5.39 -8.62 0.27
N HIS A 241 -5.54 -9.06 1.53
CA HIS A 241 -4.64 -10.02 2.13
C HIS A 241 -4.65 -11.37 1.40
N GLN A 242 -5.84 -11.90 1.09
CA GLN A 242 -6.01 -13.12 0.29
C GLN A 242 -5.44 -12.97 -1.13
N ARG A 243 -5.53 -11.77 -1.71
CA ARG A 243 -5.00 -11.49 -3.05
C ARG A 243 -3.47 -11.38 -3.07
N LEU A 244 -2.87 -10.90 -1.97
CA LEU A 244 -1.44 -10.64 -1.86
C LEU A 244 -0.62 -11.82 -1.31
N GLU A 245 -1.26 -12.85 -0.77
CA GLU A 245 -0.60 -14.04 -0.21
C GLU A 245 0.51 -14.62 -1.13
N PRO A 246 0.32 -14.75 -2.46
CA PRO A 246 1.37 -15.24 -3.36
C PRO A 246 2.61 -14.33 -3.41
N TYR A 247 2.43 -13.01 -3.30
CA TYR A 247 3.54 -12.05 -3.29
C TYR A 247 4.29 -12.10 -1.97
N ILE A 248 3.58 -12.24 -0.84
CA ILE A 248 4.19 -12.38 0.49
C ILE A 248 5.10 -13.61 0.53
N ASP A 249 4.64 -14.73 -0.01
CA ASP A 249 5.43 -15.96 -0.12
C ASP A 249 6.62 -15.82 -1.09
N ALA A 250 6.42 -15.16 -2.23
CA ALA A 250 7.46 -14.97 -3.24
C ALA A 250 8.54 -13.94 -2.86
N SER A 251 8.24 -13.06 -1.90
CA SER A 251 9.12 -12.01 -1.40
C SER A 251 10.30 -12.55 -0.57
N VAL A 252 10.27 -13.82 -0.13
CA VAL A 252 11.28 -14.34 0.81
C VAL A 252 11.79 -15.74 0.45
N PRO A 253 13.06 -15.90 0.01
CA PRO A 253 13.68 -17.22 -0.13
C PRO A 253 13.86 -17.89 1.25
N ARG A 254 13.39 -19.13 1.39
CA ARG A 254 13.44 -19.94 2.64
C ARG A 254 14.78 -19.90 3.41
N PRO A 255 15.98 -20.01 2.79
CA PRO A 255 17.23 -20.06 3.54
C PRO A 255 17.72 -18.70 4.07
N VAL A 256 17.13 -17.58 3.64
CA VAL A 256 17.54 -16.22 4.07
C VAL A 256 16.44 -15.48 4.82
N ARG A 257 15.29 -16.13 5.03
CA ARG A 257 14.11 -15.60 5.73
C ARG A 257 14.49 -14.97 7.08
N GLY A 258 15.30 -15.61 7.92
CA GLY A 258 15.70 -15.01 9.20
C GLY A 258 16.49 -13.67 9.12
N PHE A 259 17.27 -13.45 8.06
CA PHE A 259 18.12 -12.25 7.89
C PHE A 259 17.43 -11.17 7.04
N VAL A 260 16.78 -11.59 5.95
CA VAL A 260 15.95 -10.74 5.07
C VAL A 260 14.68 -10.32 5.82
N THR A 261 13.98 -11.21 6.52
CA THR A 261 12.80 -10.81 7.29
C THR A 261 13.14 -9.87 8.46
N ARG A 262 14.32 -9.98 9.09
CA ARG A 262 14.73 -9.03 10.16
C ARG A 262 15.12 -7.64 9.66
N ARG A 263 15.48 -7.49 8.38
CA ARG A 263 16.12 -6.29 7.83
C ARG A 263 15.42 -5.67 6.61
N LEU A 264 14.62 -6.47 5.88
CA LEU A 264 13.78 -6.11 4.73
C LEU A 264 12.27 -6.25 5.04
N LEU A 265 11.88 -7.19 5.90
CA LEU A 265 10.54 -7.20 6.56
C LEU A 265 10.66 -6.76 8.02
N GLY A 266 11.61 -5.87 8.30
CA GLY A 266 11.73 -5.22 9.59
C GLY A 266 10.50 -4.37 9.89
N PHE A 267 9.41 -5.03 10.28
CA PHE A 267 8.68 -4.65 11.48
C PHE A 267 9.66 -4.80 12.66
N THR A 268 10.64 -3.89 12.77
CA THR A 268 11.44 -3.79 13.99
C THR A 268 10.55 -3.21 15.07
N VAL A 269 9.96 -4.12 15.85
CA VAL A 269 9.60 -3.89 17.25
C VAL A 269 10.91 -3.90 18.04
N GLY A 270 11.51 -2.72 18.15
CA GLY A 270 12.27 -2.28 19.33
C GLY A 270 11.35 -1.38 20.17
N ALA A 271 11.91 -0.43 20.95
CA ALA A 271 11.14 0.40 21.88
C ALA A 271 10.06 1.31 21.22
N GLU A 272 10.08 1.50 19.89
CA GLU A 272 8.99 2.11 19.14
C GLU A 272 8.56 1.17 18.00
N ALA A 273 7.29 0.78 18.05
CA ALA A 273 6.63 -0.01 17.03
C ALA A 273 5.73 0.91 16.18
N MET A 274 5.99 0.96 14.88
CA MET A 274 5.10 1.56 13.89
C MET A 274 3.82 0.73 13.81
N LYS A 275 2.83 1.11 14.62
CA LYS A 275 1.45 0.63 14.56
C LYS A 275 0.68 1.63 13.70
N VAL A 276 -0.32 1.18 12.92
CA VAL A 276 -1.26 2.12 12.26
C VAL A 276 -1.83 3.12 13.26
N SER A 277 -2.03 2.71 14.52
CA SER A 277 -2.46 3.58 15.62
C SER A 277 -1.39 4.54 16.17
N ALA A 278 -0.10 4.33 15.85
CA ALA A 278 1.02 5.19 16.25
C ALA A 278 1.44 6.15 15.11
N ASP A 279 1.37 5.70 13.86
CA ASP A 279 1.82 6.48 12.69
C ASP A 279 0.70 7.30 12.04
N VAL A 280 -0.56 6.98 12.31
CA VAL A 280 -1.70 7.79 11.91
C VAL A 280 -2.08 8.71 13.06
N PRO A 281 -1.91 10.03 12.92
CA PRO A 281 -2.22 10.96 14.00
C PRO A 281 -3.69 10.84 14.40
N THR A 282 -3.94 10.69 15.70
CA THR A 282 -5.31 10.63 16.24
C THR A 282 -5.98 11.99 16.04
N ARG A 283 -7.20 12.00 15.50
CA ARG A 283 -8.03 13.22 15.45
C ARG A 283 -8.79 13.35 16.77
N GLY A 284 -8.06 13.49 17.87
CA GLY A 284 -8.66 13.62 19.21
C GLY A 284 -7.87 12.92 20.30
N PRO A 285 -8.37 12.97 21.55
CA PRO A 285 -7.71 12.38 22.70
C PRO A 285 -7.76 10.84 22.71
N ALA A 286 -8.65 10.23 21.93
CA ALA A 286 -8.82 8.78 21.83
C ALA A 286 -8.29 8.23 20.50
N PRO A 287 -7.74 7.01 20.49
CA PRO A 287 -7.24 6.35 19.27
C PRO A 287 -8.37 5.88 18.34
N PHE A 288 -9.56 5.63 18.89
CA PHE A 288 -10.77 5.26 18.16
C PHE A 288 -11.87 6.28 18.45
N PRO A 289 -12.82 6.49 17.51
CA PRO A 289 -13.98 7.31 17.79
C PRO A 289 -14.84 6.66 18.89
N ASP A 290 -15.55 7.50 19.64
CA ASP A 290 -16.52 7.09 20.66
C ASP A 290 -17.62 6.19 20.08
N THR A 291 -17.98 6.43 18.83
CA THR A 291 -18.95 5.67 18.01
C THR A 291 -18.61 4.19 17.81
N LEU A 292 -17.37 3.77 18.10
CA LEU A 292 -16.92 2.37 18.00
C LEU A 292 -16.57 1.77 19.38
N ALA A 293 -16.96 2.43 20.47
CA ALA A 293 -16.75 1.91 21.82
C ALA A 293 -17.63 0.69 22.12
N THR A 294 -18.77 0.60 21.44
CA THR A 294 -19.70 -0.54 21.43
C THR A 294 -19.93 -0.96 19.98
N ILE A 295 -20.11 -2.25 19.74
CA ILE A 295 -20.38 -2.80 18.40
C ILE A 295 -21.78 -3.42 18.41
N GLU A 296 -22.68 -2.91 17.58
CA GLU A 296 -24.06 -3.38 17.44
C GLU A 296 -24.32 -4.09 16.09
N LEU A 297 -23.42 -3.94 15.11
CA LEU A 297 -23.45 -4.66 13.83
C LEU A 297 -23.09 -6.15 14.01
N PRO A 298 -24.05 -7.09 13.90
CA PRO A 298 -23.79 -8.50 14.22
C PRO A 298 -22.77 -9.17 13.29
N GLU A 299 -22.70 -8.74 12.03
CA GLU A 299 -21.67 -9.19 11.09
C GLU A 299 -20.27 -8.73 11.49
N LEU A 300 -20.15 -7.51 12.00
CA LEU A 300 -18.88 -6.95 12.47
C LEU A 300 -18.45 -7.59 13.79
N GLU A 301 -19.37 -7.75 14.74
CA GLU A 301 -19.12 -8.46 16.00
C GLU A 301 -18.59 -9.87 15.72
N ARG A 302 -19.29 -10.65 14.88
CA ARG A 302 -18.84 -11.99 14.47
C ARG A 302 -17.47 -11.99 13.79
N LEU A 303 -17.17 -11.00 12.95
CA LEU A 303 -15.87 -10.90 12.29
C LEU A 303 -14.74 -10.63 13.29
N LEU A 304 -15.01 -9.84 14.33
CA LEU A 304 -14.03 -9.47 15.35
C LEU A 304 -13.80 -10.59 16.38
N ASP A 305 -14.82 -11.38 16.68
CA ASP A 305 -14.76 -12.46 17.66
C ASP A 305 -14.06 -13.74 17.16
N GLY A 306 -13.95 -13.92 15.83
CA GLY A 306 -13.22 -15.03 15.19
C GLY A 306 -14.05 -16.27 14.93
#